data_AF-A0A7J3TC26-F1
#
_entry.id   AF-A0A7J3TC26-F1
#
_cell.length_a   1.000
_cell.length_b   1.000
_cell.length_c   1.000
_cell.angle_alpha   90.00
_cell.angle_beta   90.00
_cell.angle_gamma   90.00
#
_symmetry.space_group_name_H-M   'P 1'
#
loop_
_entity.id
_entity.type
_entity.pdbx_description
1 polymer ?
#
loop_
_entity_poly.entity_id
_entity_poly.type
_entity_poly.pdbx_seq_one_letter_code
_entity_poly.pdbx_strand_id
1 'polypeptide(L)'
;MRGEELFHEGLILRDLHRFKAAAKVFHEVRILNPDFSEAWFWEAVSHDNSGNEMDAIPCYLEAIRLGVSDELLPRAFLWLSSSYSRVGGFGQSEKYLKMAEENGNYQPKEEYELLSNKIRKRNERNEKLKKDEI
;
A
#
# COMPACT_ATOMS: atom_id res chain seq x y z
N MET A 1 22.73 14.20 -1.17
CA MET A 1 22.68 13.73 -2.58
C MET A 1 21.25 13.96 -3.07
N ARG A 2 21.03 14.43 -4.30
CA ARG A 2 19.69 14.88 -4.77
C ARG A 2 18.54 13.88 -4.52
N GLY A 3 18.78 12.57 -4.67
CA GLY A 3 17.77 11.55 -4.40
C GLY A 3 17.35 11.44 -2.94
N GLU A 4 18.29 11.59 -2.00
CA GLU A 4 18.00 11.57 -0.55
C GLU A 4 17.21 12.80 -0.12
N GLU A 5 17.58 13.98 -0.64
CA GLU A 5 16.89 15.24 -0.37
C GLU A 5 15.43 15.18 -0.85
N LEU A 6 15.21 14.69 -2.07
CA LEU A 6 13.86 14.46 -2.60
C LEU A 6 13.09 13.43 -1.77
N PHE A 7 13.73 12.35 -1.34
CA PHE A 7 13.08 11.35 -0.50
C PHE A 7 12.60 11.95 0.82
N HIS A 8 13.43 12.76 1.49
CA HIS A 8 13.04 13.49 2.69
C HIS A 8 11.92 14.50 2.43
N GLU A 9 11.96 15.24 1.32
CA GLU A 9 10.88 16.13 0.90
C GLU A 9 9.55 15.38 0.73
N GLY A 10 9.59 14.22 0.07
CA GLY A 10 8.42 13.35 -0.12
C GLY A 10 7.79 12.95 1.21
N LEU A 11 8.61 12.57 2.19
CA LEU A 11 8.15 12.23 3.54
C LEU A 11 7.49 13.43 4.24
N ILE A 12 8.12 14.61 4.19
CA ILE A 12 7.56 15.85 4.77
C ILE A 12 6.22 16.19 4.13
N LEU A 13 6.11 16.14 2.80
CA LEU A 13 4.86 16.41 2.09
C LEU A 13 3.74 15.45 2.52
N ARG A 14 4.09 14.19 2.74
CA ARG A 14 3.14 13.16 3.19
C ARG A 14 2.66 13.43 4.62
N ASP A 15 3.55 13.82 5.52
CA ASP A 15 3.19 14.22 6.89
C ASP A 15 2.29 15.47 6.91
N LEU A 16 2.49 16.38 5.95
CA LEU A 16 1.61 17.53 5.69
C LEU A 16 0.32 17.15 4.92
N HIS A 17 0.05 15.86 4.72
CA HIS A 17 -1.11 15.32 4.01
C HIS A 17 -1.23 15.82 2.56
N ARG A 18 -0.11 16.23 1.95
CA ARG A 18 -0.01 16.64 0.54
C ARG A 18 0.28 15.45 -0.36
N PHE A 19 -0.56 14.42 -0.28
CA PHE A 19 -0.30 13.10 -0.87
C PHE A 19 -0.02 13.13 -2.38
N LYS A 20 -0.77 13.91 -3.17
CA LYS A 20 -0.52 14.04 -4.62
C LYS A 20 0.83 14.67 -4.94
N ALA A 21 1.34 15.57 -4.09
CA ALA A 21 2.66 16.16 -4.27
C ALA A 21 3.75 15.16 -3.83
N ALA A 22 3.55 14.48 -2.69
CA ALA A 22 4.44 13.43 -2.22
C ALA A 22 4.63 12.32 -3.27
N ALA A 23 3.55 11.85 -3.90
CA ALA A 23 3.62 10.84 -4.97
C ALA A 23 4.52 11.29 -6.14
N LYS A 24 4.42 12.55 -6.57
CA LYS A 24 5.28 13.11 -7.63
C LYS A 24 6.75 13.15 -7.21
N VAL A 25 7.02 13.54 -5.96
CA VAL A 25 8.39 13.59 -5.45
C VAL A 25 8.98 12.18 -5.35
N PHE A 26 8.24 11.18 -4.84
CA PHE A 26 8.71 9.80 -4.83
C PHE A 26 8.91 9.22 -6.24
N HIS A 27 8.06 9.60 -7.20
CA HIS A 27 8.28 9.27 -8.61
C HIS A 27 9.60 9.83 -9.15
N GLU A 28 9.98 11.06 -8.79
CA GLU A 28 11.28 11.62 -9.15
C GLU A 28 12.44 10.86 -8.50
N VAL A 29 12.32 10.47 -7.23
CA VAL A 29 13.31 9.61 -6.55
C VAL A 29 13.50 8.30 -7.31
N ARG A 30 12.40 7.71 -7.77
CA ARG A 30 12.38 6.46 -8.53
C ARG A 30 12.96 6.59 -9.94
N ILE A 31 12.81 7.74 -10.61
CA ILE A 31 13.51 8.00 -11.88
C ILE A 31 15.03 8.04 -11.66
N LEU A 32 15.48 8.61 -10.53
CA LEU A 32 16.90 8.70 -10.19
C LEU A 32 17.48 7.36 -9.72
N ASN A 33 16.70 6.56 -8.99
CA ASN A 33 17.07 5.23 -8.54
C ASN A 33 15.87 4.26 -8.65
N PRO A 34 15.72 3.58 -9.80
CA PRO A 34 14.60 2.67 -10.04
C PRO A 34 14.56 1.46 -9.11
N ASP A 35 15.68 1.08 -8.51
CA ASP A 35 15.78 -0.08 -7.62
C ASP A 35 15.54 0.29 -6.14
N PHE A 36 15.25 1.56 -5.83
CA PHE A 36 14.99 2.00 -4.47
C PHE A 36 13.57 1.63 -4.02
N SER A 37 13.45 0.46 -3.38
CA SER A 37 12.17 -0.14 -2.99
C SER A 37 11.30 0.77 -2.12
N GLU A 38 11.89 1.56 -1.22
CA GLU A 38 11.18 2.46 -0.31
C GLU A 38 10.54 3.64 -1.05
N ALA A 39 11.14 4.11 -2.15
CA ALA A 39 10.52 5.14 -2.98
C ALA A 39 9.24 4.62 -3.64
N TRP A 40 9.26 3.40 -4.17
CA TRP A 40 8.06 2.72 -4.69
C TRP A 40 6.99 2.54 -3.62
N PHE A 41 7.38 2.10 -2.41
CA PHE A 41 6.46 1.93 -1.30
C PHE A 41 5.79 3.26 -0.93
N TRP A 42 6.55 4.33 -0.72
CA TRP A 42 5.97 5.61 -0.31
C TRP A 42 5.21 6.33 -1.43
N GLU A 43 5.56 6.11 -2.70
CA GLU A 43 4.72 6.51 -3.84
C GLU A 43 3.36 5.81 -3.78
N ALA A 44 3.35 4.49 -3.56
CA ALA A 44 2.12 3.71 -3.44
C ALA A 44 1.21 4.21 -2.32
N VAL A 45 1.79 4.44 -1.13
CA VAL A 45 1.08 5.00 0.03
C VAL A 45 0.49 6.37 -0.26
N SER A 46 1.23 7.20 -0.98
CA SER A 46 0.77 8.53 -1.37
C SER A 46 -0.40 8.44 -2.35
N HIS A 47 -0.40 7.47 -3.27
CA HIS A 47 -1.55 7.21 -4.14
C HIS A 47 -2.77 6.69 -3.35
N ASP A 48 -2.61 5.68 -2.49
CA ASP A 48 -3.68 5.12 -1.63
C ASP A 48 -4.32 6.20 -0.75
N ASN A 49 -3.50 6.98 -0.02
CA ASN A 49 -3.99 8.07 0.82
C ASN A 49 -4.71 9.18 0.03
N SER A 50 -4.44 9.30 -1.27
CA SER A 50 -5.15 10.21 -2.17
C SER A 50 -6.39 9.59 -2.85
N GLY A 51 -6.70 8.33 -2.55
CA GLY A 51 -7.81 7.55 -3.09
C GLY A 51 -7.57 6.95 -4.48
N ASN A 52 -6.33 7.01 -4.99
CA ASN A 52 -5.95 6.55 -6.32
C ASN A 52 -5.42 5.10 -6.28
N GLU A 53 -6.30 4.16 -5.93
CA GLU A 53 -5.91 2.77 -5.68
C GLU A 53 -5.30 2.07 -6.91
N MET A 54 -5.78 2.42 -8.11
CA MET A 54 -5.28 1.84 -9.37
C MET A 54 -3.82 2.21 -9.65
N ASP A 55 -3.35 3.36 -9.16
CA ASP A 55 -1.95 3.78 -9.27
C ASP A 55 -1.11 3.23 -8.10
N ALA A 56 -1.73 3.04 -6.92
CA ALA A 56 -1.06 2.50 -5.74
C ALA A 56 -0.63 1.03 -5.91
N ILE A 57 -1.53 0.19 -6.45
CA ILE A 57 -1.32 -1.25 -6.62
C ILE A 57 0.00 -1.59 -7.34
N PRO A 58 0.29 -1.07 -8.55
CA PRO A 58 1.54 -1.41 -9.24
C PRO A 58 2.77 -0.94 -8.46
N CYS A 59 2.69 0.19 -7.76
CA CYS A 59 3.80 0.69 -6.94
C CYS A 59 4.09 -0.22 -5.73
N TYR A 60 3.04 -0.70 -5.04
CA TYR A 60 3.22 -1.66 -3.94
C TYR A 60 3.81 -2.99 -4.43
N LEU A 61 3.30 -3.52 -5.54
CA LEU A 61 3.80 -4.78 -6.12
C LEU A 61 5.29 -4.67 -6.45
N GLU A 62 5.71 -3.54 -7.01
CA GLU A 62 7.09 -3.31 -7.38
C GLU A 62 8.00 -3.11 -6.16
N ALA A 63 7.53 -2.40 -5.13
CA ALA A 63 8.23 -2.30 -3.85
C ALA A 63 8.50 -3.69 -3.25
N ILE A 64 7.48 -4.56 -3.22
CA ILE A 64 7.60 -5.94 -2.74
C ILE A 64 8.57 -6.74 -3.63
N ARG A 65 8.50 -6.59 -4.95
CA ARG A 65 9.40 -7.28 -5.91
C ARG A 65 10.87 -6.90 -5.71
N LEU A 66 11.14 -5.63 -5.42
CA LEU A 66 12.48 -5.10 -5.21
C LEU A 66 13.06 -5.45 -3.82
N GLY A 67 12.26 -5.98 -2.90
CA GLY A 67 12.72 -6.39 -1.58
C GLY A 67 12.67 -5.25 -0.56
N VAL A 68 11.47 -4.73 -0.34
CA VAL A 68 11.16 -3.81 0.76
C VAL A 68 11.56 -4.42 2.12
N SER A 69 12.00 -3.58 3.07
CA SER A 69 12.51 -4.05 4.37
C SER A 69 11.50 -4.90 5.15
N ASP A 70 11.98 -5.77 6.05
CA ASP A 70 11.12 -6.61 6.91
C ASP A 70 10.12 -5.80 7.75
N GLU A 71 10.45 -4.54 8.06
CA GLU A 71 9.54 -3.61 8.75
C GLU A 71 8.38 -3.16 7.85
N LEU A 72 8.66 -2.93 6.56
CA LEU A 72 7.71 -2.41 5.60
C LEU A 72 6.91 -3.51 4.90
N LEU A 73 7.47 -4.72 4.77
CA LEU A 73 6.87 -5.81 4.01
C LEU A 73 5.45 -6.16 4.50
N PRO A 74 5.19 -6.33 5.81
CA PRO A 74 3.83 -6.59 6.30
C PRO A 74 2.90 -5.40 6.05
N ARG A 75 3.40 -4.16 6.09
CA ARG A 75 2.60 -2.96 5.79
C ARG A 75 2.25 -2.90 4.30
N ALA A 76 3.20 -3.20 3.43
CA ALA A 76 3.01 -3.26 1.98
C ALA A 76 1.93 -4.27 1.62
N PHE A 77 1.97 -5.48 2.19
CA PHE A 77 0.93 -6.48 1.99
C PHE A 77 -0.45 -6.03 2.47
N LEU A 78 -0.53 -5.43 3.65
CA LEU A 78 -1.80 -4.97 4.22
C LEU A 78 -2.43 -3.84 3.40
N TRP A 79 -1.63 -2.85 3.01
CA TRP A 79 -2.12 -1.71 2.24
C TRP A 79 -2.44 -2.10 0.80
N LEU A 80 -1.63 -2.94 0.17
CA LEU A 80 -1.96 -3.56 -1.12
C LEU A 80 -3.28 -4.34 -1.05
N SER A 81 -3.50 -5.12 0.02
CA SER A 81 -4.77 -5.81 0.25
C SER A 81 -5.94 -4.84 0.36
N SER A 82 -5.77 -3.71 1.06
CA SER A 82 -6.76 -2.64 1.14
C SER A 82 -7.08 -2.07 -0.25
N SER A 83 -6.06 -1.71 -1.04
CA SER A 83 -6.24 -1.17 -2.40
C SER A 83 -6.98 -2.16 -3.30
N TYR A 84 -6.58 -3.44 -3.31
CA TYR A 84 -7.30 -4.49 -4.07
C TYR A 84 -8.76 -4.61 -3.65
N SER A 85 -9.03 -4.59 -2.34
CA SER A 85 -10.39 -4.66 -1.80
C SER A 85 -11.24 -3.46 -2.25
N ARG A 86 -10.65 -2.26 -2.39
CA ARG A 86 -11.35 -1.05 -2.84
C ARG A 86 -11.67 -1.07 -4.33
N VAL A 87 -10.85 -1.71 -5.15
CA VAL A 87 -11.07 -1.84 -6.61
C VAL A 87 -11.83 -3.10 -7.00
N GLY A 88 -12.29 -3.90 -6.04
CA GLY A 88 -13.07 -5.12 -6.30
C GLY A 88 -12.25 -6.39 -6.55
N GLY A 89 -10.92 -6.33 -6.38
CA GLY A 89 -9.99 -7.44 -6.51
C GLY A 89 -9.94 -8.35 -5.27
N PHE A 90 -11.10 -8.84 -4.80
CA PHE A 90 -11.22 -9.50 -3.49
C PHE A 90 -10.32 -10.74 -3.30
N GLY A 91 -10.13 -11.58 -4.32
CA GLY A 91 -9.24 -12.73 -4.22
C GLY A 91 -7.76 -12.34 -4.03
N GLN A 92 -7.31 -11.26 -4.68
CA GLN A 92 -5.97 -10.73 -4.43
C GLN A 92 -5.88 -10.07 -3.06
N SER A 93 -6.94 -9.36 -2.65
CA SER A 93 -7.02 -8.77 -1.32
C SER A 93 -6.85 -9.82 -0.22
N GLU A 94 -7.56 -10.94 -0.27
CA GLU A 94 -7.43 -12.02 0.72
C GLU A 94 -6.04 -12.64 0.73
N LYS A 95 -5.48 -12.91 -0.46
CA LYS A 95 -4.12 -13.41 -0.61
C LYS A 95 -3.12 -12.53 0.12
N TYR A 96 -3.12 -11.21 -0.16
CA TYR A 96 -2.17 -10.30 0.45
C TYR A 96 -2.47 -10.02 1.92
N LEU A 97 -3.73 -10.08 2.36
CA LEU A 97 -4.06 -9.98 3.78
C LEU A 97 -3.43 -11.13 4.59
N LYS A 98 -3.52 -12.35 4.07
CA LYS A 98 -2.88 -13.53 4.67
C LYS A 98 -1.35 -13.40 4.72
N MET A 99 -0.74 -12.92 3.65
CA MET A 99 0.72 -12.65 3.63
C MET A 99 1.11 -11.61 4.67
N ALA A 100 0.30 -10.57 4.86
CA ALA A 100 0.48 -9.59 5.92
C ALA A 100 0.48 -10.24 7.33
N GLU A 101 -0.48 -11.12 7.62
CA GLU A 101 -0.58 -11.85 8.88
C GLU A 101 0.63 -12.77 9.14
N GLU A 102 1.09 -13.47 8.10
CA GLU A 102 2.19 -14.44 8.20
C GLU A 102 3.55 -13.77 8.43
N ASN A 103 3.73 -12.54 7.94
CA ASN A 103 5.01 -11.83 7.97
C ASN A 103 5.07 -10.72 9.03
N GLY A 104 3.95 -10.40 9.69
CA GLY A 104 3.83 -9.20 10.52
C GLY A 104 3.87 -9.45 12.02
N ASN A 105 4.81 -8.81 12.72
CA ASN A 105 4.72 -8.55 14.16
C ASN A 105 4.28 -7.10 14.40
N TYR A 106 3.08 -6.74 13.93
CA TYR A 106 2.59 -5.36 13.89
C TYR A 106 2.53 -4.68 15.27
N GLN A 107 3.02 -3.45 15.32
CA GLN A 107 2.92 -2.56 16.48
C GLN A 107 2.52 -1.14 16.02
N PRO A 108 1.47 -0.52 16.62
CA PRO A 108 0.50 -1.12 17.54
C PRO A 108 -0.39 -2.16 16.84
N LYS A 109 -0.80 -3.20 17.56
CA LYS A 109 -1.57 -4.33 17.00
C LYS A 109 -3.01 -3.94 16.67
N GLU A 110 -3.57 -2.99 17.41
CA GLU A 110 -4.96 -2.57 17.34
C GLU A 110 -5.30 -1.91 15.99
N GLU A 111 -4.42 -1.05 15.48
CA GLU A 111 -4.61 -0.37 14.19
C GLU A 111 -4.65 -1.38 13.04
N TYR A 112 -3.74 -2.36 13.10
CA TYR A 112 -3.70 -3.48 12.17
C TYR A 112 -5.01 -4.28 12.20
N GLU A 113 -5.45 -4.71 13.39
CA GLU A 113 -6.67 -5.51 13.53
C GLU A 113 -7.90 -4.76 13.01
N LEU A 114 -8.00 -3.46 13.31
CA LEU A 114 -9.09 -2.61 12.81
C LEU A 114 -9.13 -2.57 11.28
N LEU A 115 -7.98 -2.36 10.63
CA LEU A 115 -7.91 -2.28 9.17
C LEU A 115 -8.19 -3.65 8.53
N SER A 116 -7.57 -4.72 9.03
CA SER A 116 -7.79 -6.08 8.56
C SER A 116 -9.26 -6.48 8.66
N ASN A 117 -9.94 -6.14 9.77
CA ASN A 117 -11.37 -6.39 9.92
C ASN A 117 -12.24 -5.58 8.94
N LYS A 118 -11.87 -4.34 8.63
CA LYS A 118 -12.57 -3.54 7.59
C LYS A 118 -12.41 -4.17 6.21
N ILE A 119 -11.23 -4.68 5.87
CA ILE A 119 -10.96 -5.36 4.60
C ILE A 119 -11.80 -6.62 4.49
N ARG A 120 -11.77 -7.51 5.50
CA ARG A 120 -12.56 -8.75 5.51
C ARG A 120 -14.06 -8.48 5.32
N LYS A 121 -14.62 -7.54 6.08
CA LYS A 121 -16.04 -7.14 5.93
C LYS A 121 -16.38 -6.65 4.52
N ARG A 122 -15.46 -5.92 3.87
CA ARG A 122 -15.67 -5.45 2.49
C ARG A 122 -15.66 -6.61 1.51
N ASN A 123 -14.74 -7.56 1.67
CA ASN A 123 -14.63 -8.73 0.81
C ASN A 123 -15.87 -9.63 0.96
N GLU A 124 -16.25 -9.99 2.19
CA GLU A 124 -17.41 -10.84 2.49
C GLU A 124 -18.74 -10.27 1.96
N ARG A 125 -18.93 -8.95 2.07
CA ARG A 125 -20.15 -8.29 1.56
C ARG A 125 -20.31 -8.51 0.07
N ASN A 126 -19.21 -8.44 -0.70
CA ASN A 126 -19.26 -8.59 -2.15
C ASN A 126 -19.43 -10.04 -2.57
N GLU A 127 -18.89 -11.00 -1.82
CA GLU A 127 -19.16 -12.42 -2.08
C GLU A 127 -20.64 -12.79 -1.94
N LYS A 128 -21.32 -12.21 -0.94
CA LYS A 128 -22.76 -12.41 -0.74
C LYS A 128 -23.56 -11.83 -1.91
N LEU A 129 -23.26 -10.60 -2.32
CA LEU A 129 -23.92 -9.97 -3.48
C LEU A 129 -23.79 -10.81 -4.76
N LYS A 130 -22.62 -11.40 -5.03
CA LYS A 130 -22.43 -12.30 -6.18
C LYS A 130 -23.26 -13.59 -6.12
N LYS A 131 -23.54 -14.09 -4.92
CA LYS A 131 -24.35 -15.30 -4.71
C LYS A 131 -25.85 -15.02 -4.83
N ASP A 132 -26.28 -13.80 -4.50
CA ASP A 132 -27.68 -13.36 -4.59
C ASP A 132 -28.08 -12.96 -6.04
N GLU A 133 -27.12 -12.79 -6.95
CA GLU A 133 -27.33 -12.48 -8.38
C GLU A 133 -27.46 -13.73 -9.28
N ILE A 134 -27.41 -14.94 -8.71
CA ILE A 134 -27.51 -16.25 -9.41
C ILE A 134 -28.81 -16.95 -9.01
#